data_AF-A0A948DCY3-F1
#
_entry.id   AF-A0A948DCY3-F1
#
_cell.length_a   1.000
_cell.length_b   1.000
_cell.length_c   1.000
_cell.angle_alpha   90.00
_cell.angle_beta   90.00
_cell.angle_gamma   90.00
#
_symmetry.space_group_name_H-M   'P 1'
#
loop_
_entity.id
_entity.type
_entity.pdbx_description
1 polymer ?
#
loop_
_entity_poly.entity_id
_entity_poly.type
_entity_poly.pdbx_seq_one_letter_code
_entity_poly.pdbx_strand_id
1 'polypeptide(L)' 'MRESGLLCEIFEGCDSRESRDHAIGQAYNRFGYTLDEIGRYMGLHVSTVCKIAKKHRRFE' A
#
# COMPACT_ATOMS: atom_id res chain seq x y z
N MET A 1 15.93 -11.60 2.81
CA MET A 1 15.36 -10.48 3.59
C MET A 1 14.63 -9.59 2.59
N ARG A 2 13.31 -9.41 2.71
CA ARG A 2 12.59 -8.44 1.86
C ARG A 2 12.91 -7.07 2.43
N GLU A 3 13.58 -6.24 1.64
CA GLU A 3 14.04 -4.92 2.08
C GLU A 3 12.83 -4.02 2.35
N SER A 4 12.71 -3.53 3.59
CA SER A 4 11.69 -2.56 3.98
C SER A 4 11.91 -1.18 3.34
N GLY A 5 13.01 -0.96 2.62
CA GLY A 5 13.31 0.29 1.91
C GLY A 5 12.31 0.61 0.78
N LEU A 6 11.78 -0.42 0.11
CA LEU A 6 10.88 -0.25 -1.03
C LEU A 6 9.51 0.33 -0.64
N LEU A 7 9.01 0.04 0.57
CA LEU A 7 7.78 0.70 1.06
C LEU A 7 8.00 2.20 1.24
N CYS A 8 9.17 2.60 1.72
CA CYS A 8 9.51 4.02 1.82
C CYS A 8 9.47 4.70 0.46
N GLU A 9 10.05 4.08 -0.56
CA GLU A 9 10.03 4.61 -1.94
C GLU A 9 8.62 4.61 -2.55
N ILE A 10 7.81 3.56 -2.34
CA ILE A 10 6.43 3.48 -2.87
C ILE A 10 5.54 4.57 -2.27
N PHE A 11 5.76 4.92 -1.00
CA PHE A 11 5.00 5.94 -0.28
C PHE A 11 5.66 7.32 -0.30
N GLU A 12 6.84 7.45 -0.91
CA GLU A 12 7.53 8.73 -1.07
C GLU A 12 6.69 9.66 -1.97
N GLY A 13 6.47 10.90 -1.53
CA GLY A 13 5.64 11.88 -2.26
C GLY A 13 4.14 11.59 -2.27
N CYS A 14 3.65 10.71 -1.39
CA CYS A 14 2.21 10.49 -1.23
C CYS A 14 1.54 11.55 -0.33
N ASP A 15 1.42 12.78 -0.84
CA ASP A 15 0.82 13.91 -0.09
C ASP A 15 -0.72 13.86 -0.03
N SER A 16 -1.34 13.12 -0.95
CA SER A 16 -2.80 13.04 -1.09
C SER A 16 -3.35 11.67 -0.70
N ARG A 17 -4.63 11.64 -0.30
CA ARG A 17 -5.34 10.38 -0.01
C ARG A 17 -5.34 9.46 -1.24
N GLU A 18 -5.57 10.00 -2.43
CA GLU A 18 -5.55 9.21 -3.67
C GLU A 18 -4.17 8.63 -3.99
N SER A 19 -3.08 9.40 -3.82
CA SER A 19 -1.72 8.89 -4.01
C SER A 19 -1.39 7.77 -3.05
N ARG A 20 -1.78 7.90 -1.76
CA ARG A 20 -1.65 6.81 -0.78
C ARG A 20 -2.43 5.57 -1.17
N ASP A 21 -3.67 5.73 -1.59
CA ASP A 21 -4.54 4.62 -1.95
C ASP A 21 -3.98 3.86 -3.18
N HIS A 22 -3.45 4.61 -4.15
CA HIS A 22 -2.76 4.06 -5.31
C HIS A 22 -1.45 3.35 -4.95
N ALA A 23 -0.64 3.94 -4.06
CA ALA A 23 0.60 3.35 -3.56
C ALA A 23 0.34 2.04 -2.79
N ILE A 24 -0.71 1.99 -1.96
CA ILE A 24 -1.18 0.75 -1.30
C ILE A 24 -1.52 -0.32 -2.34
N GLY A 25 -2.25 0.04 -3.40
CA GLY A 25 -2.58 -0.85 -4.50
C GLY A 25 -1.33 -1.39 -5.21
N GLN A 26 -0.34 -0.53 -5.48
CA GLN A 26 0.92 -0.94 -6.09
C GLN A 26 1.75 -1.85 -5.17
N ALA A 27 1.91 -1.51 -3.90
CA ALA A 27 2.64 -2.32 -2.92
C ALA A 27 2.07 -3.75 -2.86
N TYR A 28 0.74 -3.89 -2.86
CA TYR A 28 0.07 -5.18 -2.82
C TYR A 28 0.16 -5.96 -4.13
N ASN A 29 -0.16 -5.34 -5.28
CA ASN A 29 -0.26 -6.06 -6.55
C ASN A 29 1.09 -6.22 -7.27
N ARG A 30 1.94 -5.20 -7.23
CA ARG A 30 3.17 -5.12 -8.03
C ARG A 30 4.40 -5.61 -7.28
N PHE A 31 4.47 -5.32 -5.99
CA PHE A 31 5.62 -5.67 -5.15
C PHE A 31 5.36 -6.88 -4.23
N GLY A 32 4.12 -7.34 -4.16
CA GLY A 32 3.74 -8.54 -3.41
C GLY A 32 3.82 -8.38 -1.89
N TYR A 33 3.75 -7.14 -1.38
CA TYR A 33 3.63 -6.89 0.05
C TYR A 33 2.28 -7.35 0.56
N THR A 34 2.27 -7.90 1.78
CA THR A 34 1.02 -8.28 2.43
C THR A 34 0.30 -7.05 2.98
N LEU A 35 -1.04 -7.15 3.10
CA LEU A 35 -1.84 -6.07 3.69
C LEU A 35 -1.45 -5.75 5.14
N ASP A 36 -0.95 -6.75 5.87
CA ASP A 36 -0.44 -6.59 7.24
C ASP A 36 0.88 -5.80 7.26
N GLU A 37 1.83 -6.08 6.36
CA GLU A 37 3.08 -5.32 6.24
C GLU A 37 2.82 -3.85 5.89
N ILE A 38 1.95 -3.61 4.90
CA ILE A 38 1.56 -2.26 4.48
C ILE A 38 0.85 -1.54 5.64
N GLY A 39 -0.06 -2.23 6.34
CA GLY A 39 -0.76 -1.68 7.50
C GLY A 39 0.17 -1.30 8.64
N ARG A 40 1.11 -2.20 9.00
CA ARG A 40 2.12 -1.92 10.03
C ARG A 40 3.01 -0.75 9.66
N TYR A 41 3.46 -0.68 8.40
CA TYR A 41 4.29 0.42 7.92
C TYR A 41 3.56 1.77 8.02
N MET A 42 2.29 1.82 7.63
CA MET A 42 1.50 3.06 7.63
C MET A 42 0.85 3.38 8.98
N GLY A 43 0.97 2.51 9.98
CA GLY A 43 0.20 2.62 11.23
C GLY A 43 -1.31 2.49 11.02
N LEU A 44 -1.75 1.82 9.96
CA LEU A 44 -3.16 1.63 9.62
C LEU A 44 -3.63 0.21 9.94
N HIS A 45 -4.89 0.11 10.35
CA HIS A 45 -5.50 -1.20 10.55
C HIS A 45 -5.60 -1.95 9.21
N VAL A 46 -5.31 -3.25 9.22
CA VAL A 46 -5.32 -4.12 8.02
C VAL A 46 -6.65 -4.06 7.27
N SER A 47 -7.77 -3.84 7.97
CA SER A 47 -9.10 -3.70 7.36
C SER A 47 -9.21 -2.47 6.46
N THR A 48 -8.54 -1.37 6.83
CA THR A 48 -8.50 -0.14 6.04
C THR A 48 -7.70 -0.35 4.75
N VAL A 49 -6.50 -0.92 4.89
CA VAL A 49 -5.63 -1.27 3.75
C VAL A 49 -6.35 -2.25 2.81
N CYS A 50 -7.05 -3.24 3.34
CA CYS A 50 -7.82 -4.21 2.56
C CYS A 50 -8.95 -3.54 1.75
N LYS A 51 -9.69 -2.59 2.34
CA LYS A 51 -10.73 -1.84 1.61
C LYS A 51 -10.13 -1.02 0.47
N ILE A 52 -9.01 -0.34 0.72
CA ILE A 52 -8.30 0.48 -0.27
C ILE A 52 -7.76 -0.39 -1.41
N ALA A 53 -7.04 -1.47 -1.08
CA ALA A 53 -6.49 -2.40 -2.07
C ALA A 53 -7.60 -3.01 -2.94
N LYS A 54 -8.74 -3.39 -2.36
CA LYS A 54 -9.90 -3.89 -3.12
C LYS A 54 -10.53 -2.83 -4.02
N LYS A 55 -10.58 -1.57 -3.57
CA LYS A 55 -11.08 -0.45 -4.36
C LYS A 55 -10.20 -0.19 -5.60
N HIS A 56 -8.89 -0.34 -5.46
CA HIS A 56 -7.93 -0.17 -6.56
C HIS A 56 -7.77 -1.41 -7.48
N ARG A 57 -8.22 -2.59 -7.06
CA ARG A 57 -8.21 -3.81 -7.89
C ARG A 57 -9.22 -3.79 -9.05
N ARG A 58 -10.07 -2.75 -9.15
CA ARG A 58 -11.19 -2.70 -10.09
C ARG A 58 -10.95 -1.80 -11.31
N PHE A 59 -9.73 -1.29 -11.48
CA PHE A 59 -9.29 -0.58 -12.69
C PHE A 59 -8.04 -1.26 -13.23
N GLU A 60 -8.26 -2.29 -14.05
CA GLU A 60 -7.43 -2.57 -15.22
C GLU A 60 -8.20 -2.08 -16.45
#